data_AF-A0A1V5RV24-F1
#
_entry.id   AF-A0A1V5RV24-F1
#
_cell.length_a   1.000
_cell.length_b   1.000
_cell.length_c   1.000
_cell.angle_alpha   90.00
_cell.angle_beta   90.00
_cell.angle_gamma   90.00
#
_symmetry.space_group_name_H-M   'P 1'
#
loop_
_entity.id
_entity.type
_entity.pdbx_description
1 polymer ?
#
loop_
_entity_poly.entity_id
_entity_poly.type
_entity_poly.pdbx_seq_one_letter_code
_entity_poly.pdbx_strand_id
1 'polypeptide(L)' 'MFGELPSWGFYIRHAKNIKMKNVKLKLTEPDYRPAIIMDDVKGESLEQLFFPLDKRKQIIIVNN' A
#
# COMPACT_ATOMS: atom_id res chain seq x y z
N MET A 1 0.82 2.97 -22.15
CA MET A 1 1.47 3.89 -21.19
C MET A 1 0.62 3.90 -19.94
N PHE A 2 1.16 3.60 -18.77
CA PHE A 2 0.39 3.67 -17.53
C PHE A 2 0.18 5.14 -17.15
N GLY A 3 -1.02 5.49 -16.67
CA GLY A 3 -1.27 6.80 -16.08
C GLY A 3 -0.54 6.97 -14.75
N GLU A 4 -1.03 7.88 -13.90
CA GLU A 4 -0.52 8.01 -12.55
C GLU A 4 -0.61 6.66 -11.81
N LEU A 5 0.52 6.20 -11.26
CA LEU A 5 0.53 4.97 -10.47
C LEU A 5 -0.30 5.19 -9.20
N PRO A 6 -1.10 4.20 -8.78
CA PRO A 6 -2.14 4.42 -7.78
C PRO A 6 -1.57 4.60 -6.36
N SER A 7 -0.38 4.05 -6.09
CA SER A 7 0.33 4.13 -4.81
C SER A 7 1.80 4.49 -5.02
N TRP A 8 2.44 5.06 -4.01
CA TRP A 8 3.89 5.30 -4.03
C TRP A 8 4.73 4.11 -3.54
N GLY A 9 4.13 3.14 -2.84
CA GLY A 9 4.81 1.95 -2.31
C GLY A 9 4.39 0.67 -3.02
N PHE A 10 3.30 0.04 -2.57
CA PHE A 10 2.82 -1.24 -3.11
C PHE A 10 1.44 -1.10 -3.73
N TYR A 11 1.32 -1.47 -5.00
CA TYR A 11 0.03 -1.75 -5.62
C TYR A 11 -0.11 -3.26 -5.81
N ILE A 12 -1.04 -3.87 -5.11
CA ILE A 12 -1.26 -5.31 -5.08
C ILE A 12 -2.66 -5.59 -5.60
N ARG A 13 -2.76 -6.38 -6.66
CA ARG A 13 -4.04 -6.64 -7.33
C ARG A 13 -4.22 -8.11 -7.68
N HIS A 14 -5.43 -8.64 -7.53
CA HIS A 14 -5.80 -10.03 -7.85
C HIS A 14 -4.87 -11.05 -7.18
N ALA A 15 -4.54 -10.82 -5.91
CA ALA A 15 -3.62 -11.63 -5.14
C ALA A 15 -4.33 -12.36 -4.00
N LYS A 16 -3.75 -13.47 -3.53
CA LYS A 16 -4.28 -14.23 -2.40
C LYS A 16 -3.19 -14.49 -1.37
N ASN A 17 -3.56 -14.48 -0.09
CA ASN A 17 -2.71 -14.84 1.04
C ASN A 17 -1.43 -13.98 1.17
N ILE A 18 -1.54 -12.68 0.91
CA ILE A 18 -0.42 -11.75 1.06
C ILE A 18 -0.17 -11.44 2.54
N LYS A 19 1.06 -11.67 3.02
CA LYS A 19 1.47 -11.36 4.39
C LYS A 19 2.61 -10.37 4.39
N MET A 20 2.45 -9.26 5.10
CA MET A 20 3.51 -8.28 5.33
C MET A 20 3.70 -8.12 6.82
N LYS A 21 4.94 -8.35 7.27
CA LYS A 21 5.32 -8.23 8.67
C LYS A 21 6.59 -7.40 8.80
N ASN A 22 6.59 -6.42 9.69
CA ASN A 22 7.76 -5.59 10.00
C ASN A 22 8.32 -4.87 8.77
N VAL A 23 7.43 -4.27 7.97
CA VAL A 23 7.81 -3.55 6.75
C VAL A 23 7.88 -2.05 7.04
N LYS A 24 9.03 -1.43 6.72
CA LYS A 24 9.23 0.01 6.83
C LYS A 24 9.34 0.62 5.44
N LEU A 25 8.37 1.46 5.10
CA LEU A 25 8.38 2.26 3.89
C LEU A 25 8.91 3.66 4.18
N LYS A 26 9.70 4.19 3.24
CA LYS A 26 10.33 5.51 3.32
C LYS A 26 10.14 6.23 1.99
N LEU A 27 10.19 7.56 2.05
CA LEU A 27 10.17 8.43 0.89
C LEU A 27 11.39 9.33 0.93
N THR A 28 11.94 9.61 -0.25
CA THR A 28 12.94 10.67 -0.44
C THR A 28 12.27 12.03 -0.51
N GLU A 29 11.11 12.12 -1.15
CA GLU A 29 10.34 13.35 -1.35
C GLU A 29 8.86 13.16 -0.95
N PRO A 30 8.13 14.22 -0.56
CA PRO A 30 6.70 14.15 -0.28
C PRO A 30 5.91 13.60 -1.47
N ASP A 31 4.91 12.78 -1.19
CA ASP A 31 4.00 12.22 -2.19
C ASP A 31 2.59 12.22 -1.60
N TYR A 32 1.54 12.55 -2.34
CA TYR A 32 0.19 12.59 -1.74
C TYR A 32 -0.54 11.25 -1.80
N ARG A 33 -0.04 10.30 -2.61
CA ARG A 33 -0.68 9.02 -2.84
C ARG A 33 -0.63 8.15 -1.57
N PRO A 34 -1.49 7.13 -1.47
CA PRO A 34 -1.36 6.10 -0.45
C PRO A 34 -0.07 5.30 -0.65
N ALA A 35 0.45 4.75 0.44
CA ALA A 35 1.62 3.88 0.39
C ALA A 35 1.28 2.52 -0.20
N ILE A 36 0.13 1.98 0.17
CA ILE A 36 -0.32 0.65 -0.22
C ILE A 36 -1.75 0.74 -0.74
N ILE A 37 -1.99 0.15 -1.91
CA ILE A 37 -3.32 -0.16 -2.41
C ILE A 37 -3.41 -1.67 -2.62
N MET A 38 -4.48 -2.26 -2.11
CA MET A 38 -4.84 -3.65 -2.31
C MET A 38 -6.18 -3.70 -3.06
N ASP A 39 -6.21 -4.22 -4.29
CA ASP A 39 -7.41 -4.33 -5.13
C ASP A 39 -7.73 -5.80 -5.43
N ASP A 40 -8.88 -6.29 -4.99
CA ASP A 40 -9.25 -7.72 -5.04
C ASP A 40 -8.14 -8.61 -4.46
N VAL A 41 -7.70 -8.28 -3.25
CA VAL A 41 -6.81 -9.12 -2.46
C VAL A 41 -7.63 -9.91 -1.46
N LYS A 42 -7.35 -11.21 -1.33
CA LYS A 42 -8.07 -12.09 -0.40
C LYS A 42 -7.11 -12.74 0.59
N GLY A 43 -7.37 -12.61 1.88
CA GLY A 43 -6.59 -13.26 2.92
C GLY A 43 -5.29 -12.52 3.25
N GLU A 44 -5.31 -11.19 3.21
CA GLU A 44 -4.19 -10.35 3.59
C GLU A 44 -3.96 -10.32 5.11
N SER A 45 -2.69 -10.27 5.53
CA SER A 45 -2.28 -9.93 6.89
C SER A 45 -1.21 -8.85 6.87
N LEU A 46 -1.47 -7.75 7.56
CA LEU A 46 -0.58 -6.60 7.66
C LEU A 46 -0.23 -6.38 9.14
N GLU A 47 1.02 -6.66 9.50
CA GLU A 47 1.53 -6.57 10.87
C GLU A 47 2.75 -5.64 10.91
N GLN A 48 2.78 -4.69 11.84
CA GLN A 48 3.94 -3.82 12.07
C GLN A 48 4.42 -3.12 10.78
N LEU A 49 3.53 -2.36 10.15
CA LEU A 49 3.87 -1.48 9.03
C LEU A 49 4.26 -0.10 9.54
N PHE A 50 5.36 0.45 9.00
CA PHE A 50 5.86 1.77 9.34
C PHE A 50 5.89 2.67 8.12
N PHE A 51 5.31 3.86 8.24
CA PHE A 51 5.25 4.89 7.20
C PHE A 51 5.86 6.20 7.72
N PRO A 52 6.35 7.09 6.83
CA PRO A 52 6.71 8.44 7.24
C PRO A 52 5.46 9.15 7.81
N LEU A 53 5.57 9.63 9.05
CA LEU A 53 4.52 10.32 9.79
C LEU A 53 4.19 11.65 9.11
N ASP A 54 3.17 11.66 8.24
CA ASP A 54 2.31 12.84 7.97
C ASP A 54 1.16 12.59 6.98
N LYS A 55 1.00 11.37 6.48
CA LYS A 55 0.01 11.11 5.44
C LYS A 55 -1.23 10.40 5.98
N ARG A 56 -2.35 11.13 6.03
CA ARG A 56 -3.68 10.55 6.33
C ARG A 56 -3.95 9.39 5.34
N LYS A 57 -4.34 8.21 5.86
CA LYS A 57 -4.70 6.97 5.12
C LYS A 57 -3.60 6.41 4.18
N GLN A 58 -2.65 5.65 4.73
CA GLN A 58 -1.55 5.03 3.96
C GLN A 58 -1.87 3.70 3.30
N ILE A 59 -2.98 3.07 3.69
CA ILE A 59 -3.40 1.78 3.17
C ILE A 59 -4.83 1.95 2.68
N ILE A 60 -5.09 1.55 1.44
CA ILE A 60 -6.43 1.51 0.85
C ILE A 60 -6.71 0.07 0.40
N ILE A 61 -7.87 -0.45 0.77
CA ILE A 61 -8.36 -1.75 0.35
C ILE A 61 -9.58 -1.51 -0.54
N VAL A 62 -9.52 -2.02 -1.77
CA VAL A 62 -10.56 -1.97 -2.78
C VAL A 62 -11.09 -3.38 -2.97
N ASN A 63 -12.35 -3.58 -2.59
CA ASN A 63 -13.05 -4.85 -2.77
C ASN A 63 -14.05 -4.65 -3.90
N ASN A 64 -13.65 -5.05 -5.11
CA ASN A 64 -14.54 -5.14 -6.27
C ASN A 64 -15.27 -6.48 -6.30
#